data_AF-A0A498CEM5-F1
#
_entry.id   AF-A0A498CEM5-F1
#
_cell.length_a   1.000
_cell.length_b   1.000
_cell.length_c   1.000
_cell.angle_alpha   90.00
_cell.angle_beta   90.00
_cell.angle_gamma   90.00
#
_symmetry.space_group_name_H-M   'P 1'
#
loop_
_entity.id
_entity.type
_entity.pdbx_description
1 polymer ?
#
loop_
_entity_poly.entity_id
_entity_poly.type
_entity_poly.pdbx_seq_one_letter_code
_entity_poly.pdbx_strand_id
1 'polypeptide(L)'
;MTKTTRARYTLEFNREAVRQVDSSQTKASVAKTLGLVEQTLFNWVKASQERKLIGADTKPVSAEKIEIARLRAELARVKMERDILGKATAYFAKSPK
;
A
#
# COMPACT_ATOMS: atom_id res chain seq x y z
N MET A 1 -13.10 -31.09 -12.93
CA MET A 1 -12.19 -29.94 -13.14
C MET A 1 -11.32 -29.78 -11.91
N THR A 2 -10.01 -30.05 -12.01
CA THR A 2 -9.07 -29.86 -10.91
C THR A 2 -8.78 -28.37 -10.74
N LYS A 3 -9.06 -27.81 -9.57
CA LYS A 3 -8.85 -26.39 -9.27
C LYS A 3 -7.35 -26.13 -9.12
N THR A 4 -6.70 -25.58 -10.16
CA THR A 4 -5.28 -25.19 -10.07
C THR A 4 -5.13 -24.01 -9.11
N THR A 5 -4.49 -24.25 -7.96
CA THR A 5 -4.16 -23.20 -7.00
C THR A 5 -3.15 -22.25 -7.62
N ARG A 6 -3.50 -20.96 -7.73
CA ARG A 6 -2.58 -19.94 -8.23
C ARG A 6 -1.46 -19.71 -7.23
N ALA A 7 -0.22 -19.78 -7.70
CA ALA A 7 0.95 -19.43 -6.90
C ALA A 7 0.86 -17.95 -6.45
N ARG A 8 1.32 -17.68 -5.22
CA ARG A 8 1.29 -16.36 -4.58
C ARG A 8 2.71 -15.94 -4.28
N TYR A 9 3.10 -14.77 -4.78
CA TYR A 9 4.45 -14.22 -4.69
C TYR A 9 4.43 -12.87 -4.01
N THR A 10 5.45 -12.60 -3.20
CA THR A 10 5.55 -11.34 -2.46
C THR A 10 5.82 -10.16 -3.41
N LEU A 11 5.50 -8.94 -2.98
CA LEU A 11 5.80 -7.75 -3.80
C LEU A 11 7.31 -7.61 -4.03
N GLU A 12 8.09 -7.86 -2.99
CA GLU A 12 9.56 -7.79 -3.05
C GLU A 12 10.13 -8.84 -4.01
N PHE A 13 9.61 -10.08 -3.99
CA PHE A 13 10.02 -11.10 -4.96
C PHE A 13 9.71 -10.66 -6.40
N ASN A 14 8.51 -10.14 -6.64
CA ASN A 14 8.12 -9.67 -7.97
C ASN A 14 9.00 -8.51 -8.45
N ARG A 15 9.36 -7.59 -7.55
CA ARG A 15 10.25 -6.45 -7.85
C ARG A 15 11.65 -6.91 -8.22
N GLU A 16 12.23 -7.82 -7.45
CA GLU A 16 13.56 -8.36 -7.76
C GLU A 16 13.57 -9.13 -9.08
N ALA A 17 12.52 -9.90 -9.37
CA ALA A 17 12.37 -10.59 -10.65
C ALA A 17 12.33 -9.60 -11.83
N VAL A 18 11.60 -8.48 -11.70
CA VAL A 18 11.57 -7.40 -12.72
C VAL A 18 12.94 -6.72 -12.83
N ARG A 19 13.60 -6.43 -11.71
CA ARG A 19 14.93 -5.81 -11.68
C ARG A 19 15.96 -6.64 -12.44
N GLN A 20 15.91 -7.97 -12.31
CA GLN A 20 16.80 -8.88 -13.05
C GLN A 20 16.56 -8.83 -14.57
N VAL A 21 15.31 -8.65 -15.01
CA VAL A 21 14.98 -8.46 -16.43
C VAL A 21 15.53 -7.13 -16.93
N ASP A 22 15.37 -6.06 -16.15
CA ASP A 22 15.86 -4.73 -16.52
C ASP A 22 17.39 -4.67 -16.56
N SER A 23 18.09 -5.48 -15.76
CA SER A 23 19.56 -5.56 -15.72
C SER A 23 20.18 -6.39 -16.86
N SER A 24 19.52 -6.48 -18.02
CA SER A 24 19.97 -7.19 -19.24
C SER A 24 19.75 -8.71 -19.30
N GLN A 25 18.85 -9.28 -18.49
CA GLN A 25 18.45 -10.68 -18.67
C GLN A 25 17.14 -10.79 -19.46
N THR A 26 17.02 -11.81 -20.31
CA THR A 26 15.76 -12.07 -21.01
C THR A 26 14.70 -12.59 -20.05
N LYS A 27 13.43 -12.30 -20.34
CA LYS A 27 12.30 -12.79 -19.54
C LYS A 27 12.31 -14.33 -19.44
N ALA A 28 12.59 -15.02 -20.54
CA ALA A 28 12.74 -16.47 -20.58
C ALA A 28 13.85 -16.99 -19.64
N SER A 29 15.02 -16.36 -19.62
CA SER A 29 16.15 -16.77 -18.77
C SER A 29 15.84 -16.61 -17.28
N VAL A 30 15.30 -15.45 -16.91
CA VAL A 30 14.91 -15.16 -15.52
C VAL A 30 13.78 -16.08 -15.09
N ALA A 31 12.77 -16.30 -15.92
CA ALA A 31 11.67 -17.22 -15.62
C ALA A 31 12.17 -18.65 -15.39
N LYS A 32 13.07 -19.15 -16.24
CA LYS A 32 13.69 -20.48 -16.06
C LYS A 32 14.48 -20.57 -14.75
N THR A 33 15.27 -19.53 -14.44
CA THR A 33 16.08 -19.47 -13.21
C THR A 33 15.21 -19.47 -11.95
N LEU A 34 14.08 -18.76 -11.99
CA LEU A 34 13.15 -18.63 -10.86
C LEU A 34 12.10 -19.75 -10.82
N GLY A 35 12.11 -20.70 -11.75
CA GLY A 35 11.08 -21.75 -11.85
C GLY A 35 9.68 -21.22 -12.18
N LEU A 36 9.59 -20.08 -12.88
CA LEU A 36 8.36 -19.42 -13.25
C LEU A 36 7.98 -19.70 -14.71
N VAL A 37 6.68 -19.59 -15.00
CA VAL A 37 6.20 -19.50 -16.37
C VAL A 37 6.56 -18.12 -16.93
N GLU A 38 7.08 -18.05 -18.15
CA GLU A 38 7.52 -16.80 -18.78
C GLU A 38 6.41 -15.74 -18.82
N GLN A 39 5.16 -16.15 -19.07
CA GLN A 39 4.00 -15.27 -19.04
C GLN A 39 3.83 -14.53 -17.70
N THR A 40 4.16 -15.17 -16.57
CA THR A 40 4.11 -14.54 -15.25
C THR A 40 5.07 -13.35 -15.19
N LEU A 41 6.29 -13.54 -15.67
CA LEU A 41 7.31 -12.49 -15.66
C LEU A 41 6.98 -11.38 -16.66
N PHE A 42 6.45 -11.72 -17.84
CA PHE A 42 5.92 -10.74 -18.78
C PHE A 42 4.86 -9.83 -18.15
N ASN A 43 3.90 -10.43 -17.44
CA ASN A 43 2.84 -9.69 -16.76
C ASN A 43 3.40 -8.76 -15.67
N TRP A 44 4.42 -9.19 -14.93
CA TRP A 44 5.06 -8.36 -13.89
C TRP A 44 5.83 -7.19 -14.47
N VAL A 45 6.61 -7.40 -15.54
CA VAL A 45 7.33 -6.31 -16.23
C VAL A 45 6.34 -5.26 -16.74
N LYS A 46 5.25 -5.69 -17.39
CA LYS A 46 4.19 -4.79 -17.84
C LYS A 46 3.54 -4.02 -16.66
N ALA A 47 3.19 -4.71 -15.58
CA ALA A 47 2.60 -4.08 -14.40
C ALA A 47 3.57 -3.08 -13.73
N SER A 48 4.87 -3.36 -13.74
CA SER A 48 5.92 -2.46 -13.24
C SER A 48 5.98 -1.17 -14.06
N GLN A 49 5.98 -1.28 -15.40
CA GLN A 49 5.96 -0.13 -16.32
C GLN A 49 4.72 0.75 -16.11
N GLU A 50 3.58 0.15 -15.80
CA GLU A 50 2.33 0.87 -15.48
C GLU A 50 2.26 1.40 -14.03
N ARG A 51 3.28 1.16 -13.19
CA ARG A 51 3.28 1.44 -11.74
C ARG A 51 2.15 0.75 -10.97
N LYS A 52 1.72 -0.43 -11.44
CA LYS A 52 0.64 -1.26 -10.86
C LYS A 52 1.15 -2.62 -10.36
N LEU A 53 2.46 -2.80 -10.22
CA LEU A 53 3.02 -4.04 -9.71
C LEU A 53 2.56 -4.27 -8.26
N ILE A 54 1.85 -5.37 -8.04
CA ILE A 54 1.32 -5.80 -6.74
C ILE A 54 1.81 -7.20 -6.40
N GLY A 55 2.05 -7.44 -5.11
CA GLY A 55 2.34 -8.75 -4.56
C GLY A 55 1.10 -9.41 -3.95
N ALA A 56 1.24 -10.66 -3.55
CA ALA A 56 0.21 -11.38 -2.80
C ALA A 56 0.00 -10.85 -1.38
N ASP A 57 1.02 -10.18 -0.82
CA ASP A 57 1.02 -9.65 0.55
C ASP A 57 0.65 -8.17 0.60
N THR A 58 0.52 -7.50 -0.56
CA THR A 58 -0.19 -6.23 -0.64
C THR A 58 -1.66 -6.49 -0.36
N LYS A 59 -2.01 -6.53 0.93
CA LYS A 59 -3.40 -6.46 1.37
C LYS A 59 -3.93 -5.11 0.86
N PRO A 60 -5.01 -5.09 0.06
CA PRO A 60 -5.70 -3.84 -0.20
C PRO A 60 -6.04 -3.23 1.16
N VAL A 61 -5.80 -1.93 1.31
CA VAL A 61 -6.21 -1.22 2.53
C VAL A 61 -7.72 -1.43 2.66
N SER A 62 -8.15 -2.14 3.72
CA SER A 62 -9.58 -2.42 3.89
C SER A 62 -10.33 -1.10 4.05
N ALA A 63 -11.57 -1.05 3.56
CA ALA A 63 -12.43 0.12 3.73
C ALA A 63 -12.53 0.53 5.21
N GLU A 64 -12.53 -0.46 6.12
CA GLU A 64 -12.47 -0.26 7.57
C GLU A 64 -11.23 0.54 8.02
N LYS A 65 -10.04 0.24 7.47
CA LYS A 65 -8.81 0.98 7.83
C LYS A 65 -8.84 2.42 7.33
N ILE A 66 -9.44 2.65 6.16
CA ILE A 66 -9.65 3.99 5.62
C ILE A 66 -10.59 4.77 6.54
N GLU A 67 -11.69 4.15 6.96
CA GLU A 67 -12.66 4.79 7.85
C GLU A 67 -12.07 5.07 9.23
N ILE A 68 -11.29 4.15 9.80
CA ILE A 68 -10.57 4.39 11.06
C ILE A 68 -9.62 5.58 10.94
N ALA A 69 -8.89 5.71 9.83
CA ALA A 69 -7.99 6.84 9.61
C ALA A 69 -8.77 8.16 9.52
N ARG A 70 -9.89 8.17 8.80
CA ARG A 70 -10.80 9.32 8.70
C ARG A 70 -11.34 9.74 10.06
N LEU A 71 -11.90 8.80 10.83
CA LEU A 71 -12.46 9.05 12.15
C LEU A 71 -11.40 9.57 13.13
N ARG A 72 -10.17 9.07 13.07
CA ARG A 72 -9.05 9.59 13.90
C ARG A 72 -8.69 11.02 13.55
N ALA A 73 -8.65 11.37 12.26
CA ALA A 73 -8.39 12.73 11.82
C ALA A 73 -9.50 13.70 12.30
N GLU A 74 -10.76 13.28 12.17
CA GLU A 74 -11.90 14.07 12.62
C GLU A 74 -11.92 14.26 14.14
N LEU A 75 -11.65 13.19 14.90
CA LEU A 75 -11.54 13.27 16.35
C LEU A 75 -10.41 14.21 16.79
N ALA A 76 -9.28 14.22 16.08
CA ALA A 76 -8.17 15.13 16.37
C ALA A 76 -8.57 16.60 16.12
N ARG A 77 -9.27 16.88 15.01
CA ARG A 77 -9.81 18.20 14.68
C ARG A 77 -10.77 18.70 15.77
N VAL A 78 -11.77 17.90 16.13
CA VAL A 78 -12.77 18.26 17.15
C VAL A 78 -12.13 18.48 18.53
N LYS A 79 -11.15 17.65 18.91
CA LYS A 79 -10.40 17.84 20.16
C LYS A 79 -9.64 19.17 20.16
N MET A 80 -8.97 19.51 19.06
CA MET A 80 -8.26 20.77 18.92
C MET A 80 -9.20 21.98 19.03
N GLU A 81 -10.35 21.95 18.36
CA GLU A 81 -11.37 23.01 18.44
C GLU A 81 -11.87 23.19 19.87
N ARG A 82 -12.19 22.09 20.56
CA ARG A 82 -12.63 22.12 21.95
C ARG A 82 -11.55 22.68 22.88
N ASP A 83 -10.29 22.33 22.65
CA ASP A 83 -9.17 22.84 23.45
C ASP A 83 -8.93 24.34 23.21
N ILE A 84 -9.09 24.82 21.98
CA ILE A 84 -9.01 26.26 21.65
C ILE A 84 -10.14 27.01 22.36
N LEU A 85 -11.38 26.53 22.25
CA LEU A 85 -12.52 27.14 22.92
C LEU A 85 -12.35 27.14 24.44
N GLY A 86 -11.89 26.03 25.01
CA GLY A 86 -11.62 25.91 26.45
C GLY A 86 -10.52 26.89 26.93
N LYS A 87 -9.49 27.11 26.12
CA LYS A 87 -8.45 28.11 26.42
C LYS A 87 -9.01 29.53 26.33
N ALA A 88 -9.85 29.82 25.33
CA ALA A 88 -10.49 31.13 25.17
C ALA A 88 -11.42 31.45 26.35
N THR A 89 -12.31 30.53 26.75
CA THR A 89 -13.21 30.73 27.90
C THR A 89 -12.43 30.93 29.20
N ALA A 90 -11.37 30.15 29.43
CA ALA A 90 -10.51 30.31 30.60
C ALA A 90 -9.78 31.66 30.62
N TYR A 91 -9.37 32.17 29.45
CA TYR A 91 -8.78 33.51 29.33
C TYR A 91 -9.81 34.60 29.67
N PHE A 92 -11.00 34.56 29.07
CA PHE A 92 -12.05 35.57 29.32
C PHE A 92 -12.58 35.54 30.76
N ALA A 93 -12.63 34.37 31.40
CA ALA A 93 -13.03 34.24 32.81
C ALA A 93 -12.00 34.83 33.81
N LYS A 94 -10.74 35.00 33.40
CA LYS A 94 -9.67 35.55 34.24
C LYS A 94 -9.48 37.07 34.12
N SER A 95 -10.11 37.73 33.15
CA SER A 95 -10.04 39.18 33.00
C SER A 95 -10.96 39.86 34.03
N PRO A 96 -10.44 40.67 34.97
CA PRO A 96 -11.29 41.47 35.85
C PRO A 96 -11.95 42.62 35.06
N LYS A 97 -13.12 43.08 35.53
CA LYS A 97 -13.83 44.24 34.99
C LYS A 97 -13.01 45.52 35.12
#